data_AF-R1GMW2-F1
#
_entry.id   AF-R1GMW2-F1
#
_cell.length_a   1.000
_cell.length_b   1.000
_cell.length_c   1.000
_cell.angle_alpha   90.00
_cell.angle_beta   90.00
_cell.angle_gamma   90.00
#
_symmetry.space_group_name_H-M   'P 1'
#
loop_
_entity.id
_entity.type
_entity.pdbx_description
1 polymer ?
#
loop_
_entity_poly.entity_id
_entity_poly.type
_entity_poly.pdbx_seq_one_letter_code
_entity_poly.pdbx_strand_id
1 'polypeptide(L)'
;MCGAEPQAQGLQNIEVDAGSEQYRLDLMHHLLMITLDRKLYLAPLKEENLKRILDVGTGTGIWAIEMDDNSLRPDSQLHKFVNTIDEGCTKLGKHLFTGPKFSGLLKDAGFTNIRVQTYKIPMGPWPKDKKMKEIGTVNLIQYLEGMEAFSYRLLISVLGWKLEEVQVFNAKVTQEIKSKTVHAYYIFYVAYGQKPEEEEE
;
A
#
# COMPACT_ATOMS: atom_id res chain seq x y z
N MET A 1 -34.55 -25.71 -1.51
CA MET A 1 -33.36 -26.45 -2.00
C MET A 1 -32.20 -25.47 -2.05
N CYS A 2 -31.43 -25.40 -0.96
CA CYS A 2 -30.24 -24.53 -0.87
C CYS A 2 -29.10 -25.20 -1.62
N GLY A 3 -28.57 -24.54 -2.66
CA GLY A 3 -27.38 -24.98 -3.38
C GLY A 3 -26.15 -24.86 -2.50
N ALA A 4 -25.33 -25.91 -2.49
CA ALA A 4 -24.11 -26.04 -1.70
C ALA A 4 -23.08 -24.95 -2.06
N GLU A 5 -22.44 -24.40 -1.03
CA GLU A 5 -21.21 -23.61 -1.15
C GLU A 5 -20.10 -24.46 -1.78
N PRO A 6 -19.31 -23.95 -2.74
CA PRO A 6 -18.13 -24.64 -3.20
C PRO A 6 -17.10 -24.64 -2.05
N GLN A 7 -16.78 -25.83 -1.54
CA GLN A 7 -15.74 -26.02 -0.55
C GLN A 7 -14.39 -25.60 -1.15
N ALA A 8 -13.80 -24.54 -0.61
CA ALA A 8 -12.45 -24.10 -0.90
C ALA A 8 -11.42 -25.10 -0.32
N GLN A 9 -11.27 -26.27 -0.93
CA GLN A 9 -10.33 -27.32 -0.51
C GLN A 9 -8.88 -27.09 -0.97
N GLY A 10 -8.50 -25.87 -1.38
CA GLY A 10 -7.15 -25.58 -1.91
C GLY A 10 -6.30 -24.59 -1.11
N LEU A 11 -6.81 -23.96 -0.04
CA LEU A 11 -6.16 -22.81 0.60
C LEU A 11 -5.39 -23.13 1.90
N GLN A 12 -5.30 -24.39 2.32
CA GLN A 12 -4.69 -24.72 3.62
C GLN A 12 -3.16 -24.69 3.65
N ASN A 13 -2.46 -24.57 2.51
CA ASN A 13 -1.00 -24.81 2.44
C ASN A 13 -0.17 -23.72 1.74
N ILE A 14 -0.65 -22.47 1.62
CA ILE A 14 0.27 -21.37 1.27
C ILE A 14 0.90 -20.90 2.58
N GLU A 15 1.95 -21.59 3.01
CA GLU A 15 2.82 -21.12 4.09
C GLU A 15 3.55 -19.87 3.61
N VAL A 16 3.07 -18.70 4.02
CA VAL A 16 3.88 -17.48 3.97
C VAL A 16 4.96 -17.66 5.02
N ASP A 17 6.21 -17.80 4.59
CA ASP A 17 7.34 -17.89 5.52
C ASP A 17 7.35 -16.64 6.41
N ALA A 18 7.14 -16.82 7.71
CA ALA A 18 7.11 -15.74 8.67
C ALA A 18 8.42 -14.93 8.69
N GLY A 19 9.55 -15.56 8.31
CA GLY A 19 10.83 -14.88 8.12
C GLY A 19 10.82 -13.88 6.96
N SER A 20 10.29 -14.30 5.80
CA SER A 20 10.12 -13.44 4.62
C SER A 20 9.21 -12.24 4.87
N GLU A 21 8.09 -12.43 5.59
CA GLU A 21 7.16 -11.33 5.87
C GLU A 21 7.75 -10.36 6.90
N GLN A 22 8.43 -10.85 7.94
CA GLN A 22 9.13 -9.99 8.88
C GLN A 22 10.19 -9.13 8.17
N TYR A 23 10.96 -9.73 7.26
CA TYR A 23 11.94 -9.00 6.46
C TYR A 23 11.29 -7.92 5.59
N ARG A 24 10.15 -8.22 4.96
CA ARG A 24 9.38 -7.25 4.18
C ARG A 24 8.88 -6.08 5.05
N LEU A 25 8.46 -6.36 6.28
CA LEU A 25 8.05 -5.32 7.24
C LEU A 25 9.23 -4.46 7.70
N ASP A 26 10.42 -5.03 7.86
CA ASP A 26 11.64 -4.28 8.18
C ASP A 26 12.03 -3.33 7.02
N LEU A 27 11.88 -3.80 5.77
CA LEU A 27 12.07 -2.96 4.58
C LEU A 27 11.05 -1.82 4.53
N MET A 28 9.78 -2.09 4.86
CA MET A 28 8.74 -1.07 4.94
C MET A 28 9.04 -0.04 6.05
N HIS A 29 9.49 -0.49 7.22
CA HIS A 29 9.94 0.40 8.29
C HIS A 29 11.09 1.29 7.80
N HIS A 30 12.10 0.71 7.15
CA HIS A 30 13.22 1.46 6.60
C HIS A 30 12.77 2.49 5.54
N LEU A 31 11.87 2.10 4.63
CA LEU A 31 11.26 2.99 3.64
C LEU A 31 10.58 4.19 4.30
N LEU A 32 9.77 3.96 5.33
CA LEU A 32 9.10 5.02 6.07
C LEU A 32 10.11 5.93 6.79
N MET A 33 11.14 5.36 7.41
CA MET A 33 12.19 6.14 8.08
C MET A 33 12.95 7.05 7.13
N ILE A 34 13.24 6.61 5.90
CA ILE A 34 13.86 7.49 4.90
C ILE A 34 12.86 8.55 4.43
N THR A 35 11.62 8.14 4.12
CA THR A 35 10.56 9.02 3.61
C THR A 35 10.29 10.17 4.57
N LEU A 36 10.19 9.88 5.87
CA LEU A 36 9.82 10.82 6.92
C LEU A 36 11.02 11.53 7.57
N ASP A 37 12.19 11.53 6.92
CA ASP A 37 13.40 12.20 7.42
C ASP A 37 13.79 11.74 8.85
N ARG A 38 13.73 10.42 9.07
CA ARG A 38 14.00 9.73 10.34
C ARG A 38 13.07 10.12 11.50
N LYS A 39 11.95 10.78 11.21
CA LYS A 39 10.92 11.07 12.21
C LYS A 39 9.99 9.86 12.37
N LEU A 40 9.79 9.43 13.61
CA LEU A 40 8.85 8.36 13.95
C LEU A 40 7.38 8.82 13.85
N TYR A 41 7.14 10.12 13.98
CA TYR A 41 5.83 10.74 13.89
C TYR A 41 5.93 12.16 13.33
N LEU A 42 4.86 12.63 12.70
CA LEU A 42 4.76 13.99 12.15
C LEU A 42 3.82 14.90 12.94
N ALA A 43 3.01 14.33 13.84
CA ALA A 43 2.11 15.08 14.69
C ALA A 43 2.92 15.90 15.71
N PRO A 44 2.53 17.14 16.03
CA PRO A 44 3.19 17.95 17.05
C PRO A 44 2.81 17.46 18.45
N LEU A 45 3.33 16.30 18.84
CA LEU A 45 3.02 15.66 20.12
C LEU A 45 3.73 16.40 21.27
N LYS A 46 2.99 16.65 22.35
CA LYS A 46 3.57 17.05 23.65
C LYS A 46 3.66 15.80 24.52
N GLU A 47 4.88 15.37 24.87
CA GLU A 47 5.12 14.10 25.56
C GLU A 47 4.32 13.95 26.86
N GLU A 48 4.20 15.05 27.61
CA GLU A 48 3.42 15.17 28.85
C GLU A 48 1.92 14.86 28.70
N ASN A 49 1.36 14.97 27.49
CA ASN A 49 -0.07 14.80 27.21
C ASN A 49 -0.39 13.53 26.41
N LEU A 50 0.61 12.67 26.15
CA LEU A 50 0.42 11.42 25.42
C LEU A 50 -0.22 10.35 26.31
N LYS A 51 -1.55 10.31 26.33
CA LYS A 51 -2.31 9.29 27.08
C LYS A 51 -2.61 8.04 26.27
N ARG A 52 -2.93 8.19 24.98
CA ARG A 52 -3.35 7.11 24.08
C ARG A 52 -2.96 7.43 22.65
N ILE A 53 -2.35 6.47 21.95
CA ILE A 53 -2.00 6.56 20.53
C ILE A 53 -2.81 5.50 19.80
N LEU A 54 -3.61 5.93 18.82
CA LEU A 54 -4.24 5.02 17.87
C LEU A 54 -3.35 4.97 16.63
N ASP A 55 -2.78 3.80 16.37
CA ASP A 55 -2.11 3.53 15.10
C ASP A 55 -3.14 2.99 14.10
N VAL A 56 -3.30 3.67 12.97
CA VAL A 56 -4.13 3.21 11.85
C VAL A 56 -3.23 3.04 10.64
N GLY A 57 -2.60 1.87 10.56
CA GLY A 57 -1.93 1.43 9.34
C GLY A 57 -2.96 1.09 8.28
N THR A 58 -3.13 1.94 7.27
CA THR A 58 -4.01 1.64 6.14
C THR A 58 -3.31 0.68 5.15
N GLY A 59 -3.17 -0.60 5.51
CA GLY A 59 -3.07 -1.71 4.55
C GLY A 59 -1.79 -1.88 3.70
N THR A 60 -1.85 -2.93 2.87
CA THR A 60 -0.78 -3.75 2.25
C THR A 60 0.13 -3.09 1.20
N GLY A 61 0.17 -1.76 1.13
CA GLY A 61 0.97 -1.04 0.12
C GLY A 61 0.34 -0.96 -1.28
N ILE A 62 -0.94 -1.32 -1.43
CA ILE A 62 -1.67 -1.16 -2.68
C ILE A 62 -2.23 0.26 -2.75
N TRP A 63 -1.43 1.16 -3.28
CA TRP A 63 -1.81 2.53 -3.55
C TRP A 63 -1.85 2.75 -5.05
N ALA A 64 -2.80 3.54 -5.53
CA ALA A 64 -2.93 3.85 -6.96
C ALA A 64 -1.57 4.33 -7.49
N ILE A 65 -1.04 3.56 -8.44
CA ILE A 65 0.26 3.84 -9.05
C ILE A 65 0.03 4.92 -10.09
N GLU A 66 0.68 6.04 -9.89
CA GLU A 66 0.78 7.18 -10.79
C GLU A 66 2.16 7.19 -11.47
N MET A 67 2.42 8.22 -12.25
CA MET A 67 3.58 8.28 -13.14
C MET A 67 4.01 9.71 -13.45
N ASP A 68 5.28 9.90 -13.77
CA ASP A 68 5.85 11.25 -13.96
C ASP A 68 5.85 11.79 -15.38
N ASP A 69 5.85 10.91 -16.38
CA ASP A 69 6.23 11.27 -17.74
C ASP A 69 5.40 10.56 -18.82
N ASN A 70 4.21 10.07 -18.48
CA ASN A 70 3.35 9.29 -19.38
C ASN A 70 3.96 7.93 -19.86
N SER A 71 5.00 7.38 -19.18
CA SER A 71 5.58 6.04 -19.42
C SER A 71 4.73 4.79 -19.08
N LEU A 72 3.95 4.79 -18.00
CA LEU A 72 2.82 3.89 -17.70
C LEU A 72 1.70 4.03 -18.75
N ARG A 73 1.80 3.24 -19.80
CA ARG A 73 0.82 3.18 -20.88
C ARG A 73 -0.41 2.34 -20.49
N PRO A 74 -1.57 2.51 -21.15
CA PRO A 74 -2.74 1.66 -20.90
C PRO A 74 -2.52 0.15 -21.08
N ASP A 75 -1.62 -0.25 -21.98
CA ASP A 75 -1.26 -1.65 -22.25
C ASP A 75 -0.25 -2.26 -21.25
N SER A 76 0.31 -1.42 -20.36
CA SER A 76 1.26 -1.78 -19.31
C SER A 76 0.72 -2.90 -18.41
N GLN A 77 1.61 -3.80 -18.00
CA GLN A 77 1.28 -4.87 -17.06
C GLN A 77 1.04 -4.31 -15.67
N LEU A 78 1.80 -3.28 -15.27
CA LEU A 78 1.61 -2.55 -14.02
C LEU A 78 0.27 -1.83 -13.99
N HIS A 79 -0.13 -1.19 -15.10
CA HIS A 79 -1.46 -0.58 -15.20
C HIS A 79 -2.58 -1.63 -15.07
N LYS A 80 -2.45 -2.75 -15.78
CA LYS A 80 -3.37 -3.89 -15.65
C LYS A 80 -3.41 -4.42 -14.22
N PHE A 81 -2.26 -4.51 -13.55
CA PHE A 81 -2.16 -5.00 -12.17
C PHE A 81 -2.98 -4.13 -11.22
N VAL A 82 -2.80 -2.81 -11.27
CA VAL A 82 -3.56 -1.87 -10.43
C VAL A 82 -5.06 -2.03 -10.67
N ASN A 83 -5.49 -2.09 -11.93
CA ASN A 83 -6.91 -2.23 -12.27
C ASN A 83 -7.51 -3.57 -11.80
N THR A 84 -6.77 -4.68 -11.97
CA THR A 84 -7.20 -6.00 -11.48
C THR A 84 -7.33 -6.00 -9.96
N ILE A 85 -6.39 -5.37 -9.26
CA ILE A 85 -6.43 -5.27 -7.80
C ILE A 85 -7.59 -4.38 -7.34
N ASP A 86 -7.88 -3.28 -8.05
CA ASP A 86 -9.03 -2.41 -7.76
C ASP A 86 -10.36 -3.15 -7.92
N GLU A 87 -10.49 -3.97 -8.97
CA GLU A 87 -11.64 -4.85 -9.16
C GLU A 87 -11.81 -5.80 -7.97
N GLY A 88 -10.71 -6.46 -7.55
CA GLY A 88 -10.71 -7.38 -6.41
C GLY A 88 -11.10 -6.69 -5.11
N CYS A 89 -10.56 -5.50 -4.84
CA CYS A 89 -10.90 -4.71 -3.66
C CYS A 89 -12.36 -4.23 -3.69
N THR A 90 -12.84 -3.80 -4.86
CA THR A 90 -14.24 -3.35 -5.04
C THR A 90 -15.23 -4.48 -4.76
N LYS A 91 -14.94 -5.72 -5.19
CA LYS A 91 -15.75 -6.90 -4.85
C LYS A 91 -15.80 -7.20 -3.36
N LEU A 92 -14.78 -6.78 -2.60
CA LEU A 92 -14.76 -6.86 -1.14
C LEU A 92 -15.38 -5.63 -0.45
N GLY A 93 -15.98 -4.70 -1.21
CA GLY A 93 -16.52 -3.44 -0.67
C GLY A 93 -15.44 -2.48 -0.17
N LYS A 94 -14.18 -2.65 -0.62
CA LYS A 94 -13.04 -1.81 -0.26
C LYS A 94 -12.63 -0.91 -1.42
N HIS A 95 -12.10 0.27 -1.12
CA HIS A 95 -11.60 1.22 -2.11
C HIS A 95 -10.09 1.44 -1.96
N LEU A 96 -9.34 1.30 -3.05
CA LEU A 96 -7.89 1.51 -3.05
C LEU A 96 -7.49 2.97 -2.86
N PHE A 97 -8.29 3.91 -3.37
CA PHE A 97 -7.94 5.33 -3.39
C PHE A 97 -8.59 6.11 -2.25
N THR A 98 -8.28 5.73 -1.02
CA THR A 98 -8.88 6.35 0.19
C THR A 98 -8.09 7.56 0.70
N GLY A 99 -6.80 7.68 0.37
CA GLY A 99 -5.91 8.75 0.85
C GLY A 99 -6.49 10.19 0.74
N PRO A 100 -7.01 10.61 -0.42
CA PRO A 100 -7.62 11.94 -0.57
C PRO A 100 -8.84 12.18 0.35
N LYS A 101 -9.50 11.11 0.81
CA LYS A 101 -10.66 11.19 1.70
C LYS A 101 -10.28 11.34 3.17
N PHE A 102 -9.01 11.16 3.54
CA PHE A 102 -8.57 11.17 4.94
C PHE A 102 -8.96 12.44 5.71
N SER A 103 -8.86 13.61 5.09
CA SER A 103 -9.25 14.86 5.76
C SER A 103 -10.74 14.87 6.12
N GLY A 104 -11.61 14.44 5.18
CA GLY A 104 -13.04 14.32 5.41
C GLY A 104 -13.37 13.25 6.46
N LEU A 105 -12.78 12.05 6.33
CA LEU A 105 -12.99 10.96 7.27
C LEU A 105 -12.60 11.32 8.71
N LEU A 106 -11.48 12.03 8.89
CA LEU A 106 -11.07 12.52 10.21
C LEU A 106 -12.05 13.58 10.74
N LYS A 107 -12.53 14.48 9.87
CA LYS A 107 -13.51 15.50 10.26
C LYS A 107 -14.84 14.86 10.68
N ASP A 108 -15.34 13.90 9.90
CA ASP A 108 -16.58 13.17 10.17
C ASP A 108 -16.47 12.34 11.45
N ALA A 109 -15.28 11.83 11.75
CA ALA A 109 -14.97 11.18 13.02
C ALA A 109 -14.76 12.16 14.19
N GLY A 110 -15.00 13.47 14.00
CA GLY A 110 -14.94 14.49 15.05
C GLY A 110 -13.53 14.87 15.49
N PHE A 111 -12.52 14.71 14.63
CA PHE A 111 -11.19 15.25 14.89
C PHE A 111 -11.10 16.73 14.48
N THR A 112 -10.29 17.49 15.20
CA THR A 112 -9.88 18.86 14.91
C THR A 112 -8.38 18.90 14.63
N ASN A 113 -7.83 20.07 14.28
CA ASN A 113 -6.40 20.24 13.98
C ASN A 113 -5.87 19.24 12.92
N ILE A 114 -6.72 18.89 11.95
CA ILE A 114 -6.43 17.86 10.95
C ILE A 114 -5.34 18.33 10.00
N ARG A 115 -4.33 17.49 9.79
CA ARG A 115 -3.30 17.66 8.78
C ARG A 115 -3.20 16.40 7.93
N VAL A 116 -3.09 16.59 6.63
CA VAL A 116 -2.82 15.53 5.66
C VAL A 116 -1.57 15.94 4.88
N GLN A 117 -0.53 15.13 4.98
CA GLN A 117 0.72 15.30 4.27
C GLN A 117 0.88 14.19 3.24
N THR A 118 1.44 14.51 2.08
CA THR A 118 1.62 13.57 0.98
C THR A 118 3.09 13.43 0.64
N TYR A 119 3.52 12.20 0.45
CA TYR A 119 4.87 11.84 0.04
C TYR A 119 4.79 11.02 -1.22
N LYS A 120 5.57 11.40 -2.21
CA LYS A 120 5.69 10.64 -3.44
C LYS A 120 6.67 9.50 -3.25
N ILE A 121 6.25 8.27 -3.50
CA ILE A 121 7.08 7.07 -3.32
C ILE A 121 7.36 6.44 -4.70
N PRO A 122 8.57 6.59 -5.25
CA PRO A 122 8.96 5.98 -6.51
C PRO A 122 8.91 4.46 -6.46
N MET A 123 8.56 3.84 -7.58
CA MET A 123 8.67 2.40 -7.80
C MET A 123 9.91 2.10 -8.64
N GLY A 124 11.08 2.13 -8.00
CA GLY A 124 12.37 1.85 -8.63
C GLY A 124 13.39 2.99 -8.57
N PRO A 125 14.67 2.71 -8.92
CA PRO A 125 15.80 3.62 -8.74
C PRO A 125 15.96 4.66 -9.87
N TRP A 126 14.86 5.09 -10.49
CA TRP A 126 14.87 6.03 -11.61
C TRP A 126 15.03 7.52 -11.22
N PRO A 127 14.65 8.00 -10.01
CA PRO A 127 14.87 9.39 -9.66
C PRO A 127 16.36 9.78 -9.68
N LYS A 128 16.66 11.03 -10.05
CA LYS A 128 18.03 11.57 -9.99
C LYS A 128 18.45 11.92 -8.57
N ASP A 129 17.53 12.46 -7.77
CA ASP A 129 17.76 12.80 -6.37
C ASP A 129 18.19 11.56 -5.56
N LYS A 130 19.20 11.73 -4.71
CA LYS A 130 19.82 10.62 -3.98
C LYS A 130 18.84 9.97 -3.00
N LYS A 131 18.09 10.78 -2.25
CA LYS A 131 17.10 10.29 -1.27
C LYS A 131 15.97 9.55 -1.99
N MET A 132 15.42 10.15 -3.05
CA MET A 132 14.32 9.55 -3.82
C MET A 132 14.73 8.26 -4.53
N LYS A 133 15.99 8.17 -5.00
CA LYS A 133 16.54 6.94 -5.56
C LYS A 133 16.66 5.83 -4.51
N GLU A 134 17.08 6.17 -3.30
CA GLU A 134 17.13 5.23 -2.17
C GLU A 134 15.73 4.73 -1.82
N ILE A 135 14.77 5.65 -1.61
CA ILE A 135 13.34 5.34 -1.39
C ILE A 135 12.83 4.39 -2.48
N GLY A 136 13.05 4.73 -3.76
CA GLY A 136 12.60 3.93 -4.88
C GLY A 136 13.24 2.54 -4.95
N THR A 137 14.50 2.41 -4.52
CA THR A 137 15.21 1.13 -4.46
C THR A 137 14.62 0.23 -3.38
N VAL A 138 14.46 0.76 -2.16
CA VAL A 138 13.91 0.02 -1.03
C VAL A 138 12.47 -0.39 -1.30
N ASN A 139 11.65 0.53 -1.83
CA ASN A 139 10.27 0.26 -2.20
C ASN A 139 10.15 -0.83 -3.29
N LEU A 140 11.05 -0.84 -4.28
CA LEU A 140 11.08 -1.90 -5.28
C LEU A 140 11.34 -3.27 -4.65
N ILE A 141 12.30 -3.37 -3.73
CA ILE A 141 12.61 -4.64 -3.05
C ILE A 141 11.39 -5.08 -2.23
N GLN A 142 10.84 -4.18 -1.40
CA GLN A 142 9.65 -4.46 -0.59
C GLN A 142 8.47 -4.95 -1.45
N TYR A 143 8.24 -4.31 -2.60
CA TYR A 143 7.18 -4.70 -3.52
C TYR A 143 7.40 -6.11 -4.06
N LEU A 144 8.62 -6.43 -4.50
CA LEU A 144 8.95 -7.73 -5.07
C LEU A 144 8.81 -8.87 -4.05
N GLU A 145 9.25 -8.65 -2.81
CA GLU A 145 9.09 -9.62 -1.71
C GLU A 145 7.61 -9.81 -1.32
N GLY A 146 6.79 -8.76 -1.43
CA GLY A 146 5.38 -8.82 -1.04
C GLY A 146 4.39 -9.27 -2.12
N MET A 147 4.75 -9.13 -3.40
CA MET A 147 3.83 -9.20 -4.53
C MET A 147 2.97 -10.46 -4.56
N GLU A 148 3.56 -11.63 -4.30
CA GLU A 148 2.85 -12.90 -4.36
C GLU A 148 1.79 -13.02 -3.27
N ALA A 149 2.14 -12.70 -2.02
CA ALA A 149 1.25 -12.86 -0.88
C ALA A 149 -0.06 -12.08 -1.04
N PHE A 150 0.01 -10.81 -1.47
CA PHE A 150 -1.20 -10.00 -1.62
C PHE A 150 -1.95 -10.24 -2.93
N SER A 151 -1.25 -10.53 -4.03
CA SER A 151 -1.89 -10.84 -5.31
C SER A 151 -2.66 -12.16 -5.26
N TYR A 152 -2.11 -13.21 -4.63
CA TYR A 152 -2.78 -14.51 -4.55
C TYR A 152 -4.10 -14.42 -3.80
N ARG A 153 -4.14 -13.69 -2.67
CA ARG A 153 -5.37 -13.53 -1.90
C ARG A 153 -6.48 -12.90 -2.73
N LEU A 154 -6.20 -11.81 -3.45
CA LEU A 154 -7.21 -11.10 -4.23
C LEU A 154 -7.54 -11.86 -5.53
N LEU A 155 -6.54 -12.21 -6.33
CA LEU A 155 -6.76 -12.75 -7.66
C LEU A 155 -7.32 -14.18 -7.61
N ILE A 156 -6.87 -15.02 -6.69
CA ILE A 156 -7.36 -16.40 -6.59
C ILE A 156 -8.65 -16.43 -5.78
N SER A 157 -8.65 -15.92 -4.54
CA SER A 157 -9.80 -16.11 -3.65
C SER A 157 -10.99 -15.22 -3.98
N VAL A 158 -10.77 -14.05 -4.59
CA VAL A 158 -11.85 -13.08 -4.89
C VAL A 158 -12.20 -13.05 -6.37
N LEU A 159 -11.19 -13.10 -7.25
CA LEU A 159 -11.40 -13.04 -8.70
C LEU A 159 -11.45 -14.41 -9.39
N GLY A 160 -11.10 -15.49 -8.68
CA GLY A 160 -11.21 -16.86 -9.20
C GLY A 160 -10.13 -17.24 -10.23
N TRP A 161 -9.02 -16.51 -10.29
CA TRP A 161 -7.90 -16.83 -11.19
C TRP A 161 -7.20 -18.11 -10.75
N LYS A 162 -6.60 -18.82 -11.70
CA LYS A 162 -5.76 -19.98 -11.41
C LYS A 162 -4.38 -19.53 -10.94
N LEU A 163 -3.73 -20.35 -10.10
CA LEU A 163 -2.40 -20.05 -9.56
C LEU A 163 -1.38 -19.75 -10.67
N GLU A 164 -1.39 -20.56 -11.73
CA GLU A 164 -0.46 -20.42 -12.86
C GLU A 164 -0.68 -19.11 -13.61
N GLU A 165 -1.93 -18.66 -13.74
CA GLU A 165 -2.28 -17.39 -14.38
C GLU A 165 -1.74 -16.21 -13.56
N VAL A 166 -1.87 -16.27 -12.23
CA VAL A 166 -1.36 -15.23 -11.33
C VAL A 166 0.17 -15.20 -11.32
N GLN A 167 0.84 -16.35 -11.31
CA GLN A 167 2.31 -16.43 -11.39
C GLN A 167 2.84 -15.81 -12.69
N VAL A 168 2.24 -16.15 -13.83
CA VAL A 168 2.62 -15.56 -15.13
C VAL A 168 2.36 -14.05 -15.14
N PHE A 169 1.25 -13.60 -14.56
CA PHE A 169 0.93 -12.18 -14.48
C PHE A 169 1.92 -11.41 -13.60
N ASN A 170 2.21 -11.92 -12.41
CA ASN A 170 3.20 -11.37 -11.48
C ASN A 170 4.60 -11.29 -12.10
N ALA A 171 5.02 -12.32 -12.83
CA ALA A 171 6.30 -12.32 -13.53
C ALA A 171 6.39 -11.18 -14.58
N LYS A 172 5.33 -10.95 -15.35
CA LYS A 172 5.26 -9.86 -16.34
C LYS A 172 5.30 -8.49 -15.68
N VAL A 173 4.55 -8.29 -14.59
CA VAL A 173 4.55 -7.05 -13.80
C VAL A 173 5.94 -6.78 -13.22
N THR A 174 6.56 -7.80 -12.63
CA THR A 174 7.93 -7.73 -12.10
C THR A 174 8.95 -7.34 -13.17
N GLN A 175 8.86 -7.95 -14.35
CA GLN A 175 9.76 -7.63 -15.45
C GLN A 175 9.64 -6.16 -15.89
N GLU A 176 8.41 -5.66 -15.99
CA GLU A 176 8.17 -4.28 -16.39
C GLU A 176 8.68 -3.28 -15.35
N ILE A 177 8.38 -3.47 -14.06
CA ILE A 177 8.86 -2.57 -13.00
C ILE A 177 10.40 -2.58 -12.95
N LYS A 178 11.04 -3.74 -13.11
CA LYS A 178 12.51 -3.87 -13.13
C LYS A 178 13.17 -3.23 -14.35
N SER A 179 12.44 -3.04 -15.45
CA SER A 179 12.99 -2.50 -16.70
C SER A 179 13.45 -1.04 -16.61
N LYS A 180 13.04 -0.31 -15.57
CA LYS A 180 13.27 1.15 -15.38
C LYS A 180 12.72 2.02 -16.50
N THR A 181 11.90 1.46 -17.40
CA THR A 181 11.26 2.20 -18.49
C THR A 181 9.99 2.91 -18.05
N VAL A 182 9.43 2.51 -16.90
CA VAL A 182 8.25 3.10 -16.29
C VAL A 182 8.66 3.90 -15.06
N HIS A 183 8.44 5.22 -15.10
CA HIS A 183 8.69 6.14 -13.99
C HIS A 183 7.49 6.20 -13.04
N ALA A 184 7.09 5.02 -12.55
CA ALA A 184 5.94 4.85 -11.67
C ALA A 184 6.25 5.31 -10.24
N TYR A 185 5.22 5.80 -9.55
CA TYR A 185 5.24 6.12 -8.12
C TYR A 185 3.83 5.97 -7.54
N TYR A 186 3.68 6.00 -6.23
CA TYR A 186 2.38 6.21 -5.59
C TYR A 186 2.45 7.36 -4.57
N ILE A 187 1.31 7.91 -4.20
CA ILE A 187 1.21 8.93 -3.15
C ILE A 187 0.95 8.25 -1.80
N PHE A 188 1.90 8.37 -0.89
CA PHE A 188 1.78 7.98 0.50
C PHE A 188 1.19 9.14 1.32
N TYR A 189 0.05 8.90 1.96
CA TYR A 189 -0.66 9.90 2.77
C TYR A 189 -0.36 9.65 4.26
N VAL A 190 0.09 10.68 4.96
CA VAL A 190 0.15 10.70 6.43
C VAL A 190 -0.88 11.71 6.93
N ALA A 191 -1.93 11.22 7.57
CA ALA A 191 -2.98 12.04 8.14
C ALA A 191 -3.00 11.92 9.66
N TYR A 192 -3.16 13.04 10.35
CA TYR A 192 -3.37 13.06 11.80
C TYR A 192 -4.30 14.20 12.18
N GLY A 193 -4.98 14.04 13.31
CA GLY A 193 -5.85 15.04 13.92
C GLY A 193 -5.90 14.83 15.43
N GLN A 194 -6.43 15.82 16.14
CA GLN A 194 -6.58 15.81 17.58
C GLN A 194 -8.06 15.66 17.92
N LYS A 195 -8.42 14.89 18.96
CA LYS A 195 -9.78 14.99 19.52
C LYS A 195 -9.91 16.33 20.26
N PRO A 196 -11.06 17.03 20.16
CA PRO A 196 -11.33 18.18 21.01
C PRO A 196 -11.04 17.83 22.48
N GLU A 197 -10.45 18.76 23.21
CA GLU A 197 -10.38 18.64 24.67
C GLU A 197 -11.82 18.69 25.20
N GLU A 198 -12.15 17.80 26.13
CA GLU A 198 -13.40 17.91 26.87
C GLU A 198 -13.33 19.23 27.66
N GLU A 199 -14.31 20.10 27.51
CA GLU A 199 -14.44 21.25 28.43
C GLU A 199 -14.61 20.65 29.83
N GLU A 200 -13.67 20.91 30.73
CA GLU A 200 -13.82 20.58 32.14
C GLU A 200 -14.98 21.43 32.69
N GLU A 201 -16.15 20.80 32.88
CA GLU A 201 -17.29 21.37 33.63
C GLU A 201 -16.96 21.53 35.13
#